data_AF-A0A0L6WKJ0-F1
#
_entry.id   AF-A0A0L6WKJ0-F1
#
_cell.length_a   1.000
_cell.length_b   1.000
_cell.length_c   1.000
_cell.angle_alpha   90.00
_cell.angle_beta   90.00
_cell.angle_gamma   90.00
#
_symmetry.space_group_name_H-M   'P 1'
#
loop_
_entity.id
_entity.type
_entity.pdbx_description
1 polymer ?
#
loop_
_entity_poly.entity_id
_entity_poly.type
_entity_poly.pdbx_seq_one_letter_code
_entity_poly.pdbx_strand_id
1 'polypeptide(L)'
;MVYFPIFGAQQDHYLQQIVSPFKDVEGLHVKFHYNLYHNIRFIKPSSLLSAIPPIPPMVAALESDQPPAGTVKSIIPCTPLAIVKCLEYVRVYNSILPYGDRAYGKIITVINRSEVVGRPLAALLSNDGARVFSVDIDSIQEYTKRPRVTSSTESEATRRYHPRHVVRPSNLTLQECLAQSDVVVSAVPSATYKVKTEWLKDGCVCVNVSSEKNFEKDVREKASLYIPTIGKVTILMLLRNLLRLQQYKQASEAPPQ
;
A
#
# COMPACT_ATOMS: atom_id res chain seq x y z
N MET A 1 13.90 -3.03 13.74
CA MET A 1 12.66 -3.75 13.39
C MET A 1 12.15 -4.44 14.63
N VAL A 2 10.84 -4.65 14.71
CA VAL A 2 10.19 -5.34 15.83
C VAL A 2 9.32 -6.44 15.23
N TYR A 3 9.50 -7.68 15.69
CA TYR A 3 8.69 -8.80 15.19
C TYR A 3 7.36 -8.85 15.94
N PHE A 4 6.26 -8.72 15.20
CA PHE A 4 4.90 -8.78 15.71
C PHE A 4 4.23 -10.13 15.36
N PRO A 5 3.23 -10.58 16.13
CA PRO A 5 2.65 -9.92 17.31
C PRO A 5 3.48 -10.11 18.60
N ILE A 6 3.41 -9.15 19.54
CA ILE A 6 4.04 -9.24 20.88
C ILE A 6 2.96 -9.34 21.96
N PHE A 7 2.10 -8.32 22.06
CA PHE A 7 1.05 -8.23 23.07
C PHE A 7 -0.36 -8.18 22.48
N GLY A 8 -0.47 -8.18 21.14
CA GLY A 8 -1.75 -8.09 20.43
C GLY A 8 -2.03 -6.68 19.90
N ALA A 9 -3.13 -6.54 19.16
CA ALA A 9 -3.33 -5.45 18.20
C ALA A 9 -3.10 -4.03 18.76
N GLN A 10 -3.72 -3.68 19.90
CA GLN A 10 -3.67 -2.30 20.43
C GLN A 10 -2.29 -1.92 20.97
N GLN A 11 -1.68 -2.79 21.79
CA GLN A 11 -0.37 -2.53 22.37
C GLN A 11 0.73 -2.58 21.32
N ASP A 12 0.62 -3.50 20.36
CA ASP A 12 1.56 -3.59 19.23
C ASP A 12 1.49 -2.33 18.38
N HIS A 13 0.29 -1.76 18.15
CA HIS A 13 0.16 -0.49 17.44
C HIS A 13 0.83 0.67 18.19
N TYR A 14 0.71 0.71 19.53
CA TYR A 14 1.42 1.69 20.35
C TYR A 14 2.94 1.52 20.24
N LEU A 15 3.46 0.29 20.34
CA LEU A 15 4.90 0.01 20.20
C LEU A 15 5.44 0.46 18.84
N GLN A 16 4.67 0.31 17.76
CA GLN A 16 5.04 0.81 16.43
C GLN A 16 5.27 2.32 16.41
N GLN A 17 4.53 3.10 17.23
CA GLN A 17 4.67 4.56 17.28
C GLN A 17 5.82 5.04 18.17
N ILE A 18 6.38 4.19 19.02
CA ILE A 18 7.53 4.53 19.88
C ILE A 18 8.84 4.50 19.07
N VAL A 19 8.91 3.69 18.02
CA VAL A 19 10.10 3.59 17.17
C VAL A 19 10.33 4.93 16.47
N SER A 20 11.53 5.48 16.61
CA SER A 20 11.90 6.74 15.94
C SER A 20 11.67 6.65 14.42
N PRO A 21 11.00 7.63 13.79
CA PRO A 21 10.79 7.67 12.33
C PRO A 21 12.07 7.51 11.50
N PHE A 22 13.23 7.95 12.02
CA PHE A 22 14.52 7.87 11.32
C PHE A 22 15.16 6.48 11.41
N LYS A 23 14.64 5.60 12.26
CA LYS A 23 15.13 4.23 12.47
C LYS A 23 14.08 3.18 12.16
N ASP A 24 12.86 3.60 11.81
CA ASP A 24 11.74 2.75 11.45
C ASP A 24 11.89 2.22 10.01
N VAL A 25 12.70 1.19 9.85
CA VAL A 25 12.96 0.51 8.57
C VAL A 25 11.72 -0.17 7.99
N GLU A 26 10.72 -0.47 8.82
CA GLU A 26 9.49 -1.14 8.38
C GLU A 26 8.45 -0.14 7.87
N GLY A 27 8.58 1.14 8.26
CA GLY A 27 7.68 2.21 7.86
C GLY A 27 6.34 2.15 8.59
N LEU A 28 6.30 1.60 9.81
CA LEU A 28 5.07 1.42 10.58
C LEU A 28 4.61 2.68 11.33
N HIS A 29 5.49 3.68 11.46
CA HIS A 29 5.13 4.95 12.08
C HIS A 29 3.99 5.64 11.33
N VAL A 30 3.08 6.29 12.07
CA VAL A 30 1.88 6.96 11.56
C VAL A 30 2.17 7.98 10.47
N LYS A 31 3.36 8.60 10.45
CA LYS A 31 3.75 9.57 9.42
C LYS A 31 3.90 8.93 8.04
N PHE A 32 4.44 7.71 7.96
CA PHE A 32 4.58 7.01 6.69
C PHE A 32 3.23 6.54 6.16
N HIS A 33 2.35 6.07 7.05
CA HIS A 33 0.96 5.76 6.72
C HIS A 33 0.19 7.00 6.25
N TYR A 34 0.30 8.12 6.96
CA TYR A 34 -0.28 9.40 6.55
C TYR A 34 0.19 9.79 5.15
N ASN A 35 1.51 9.80 4.93
CA ASN A 35 2.09 10.12 3.63
C ASN A 35 1.56 9.20 2.53
N LEU A 36 1.39 7.91 2.80
CA LEU A 36 0.83 6.94 1.87
C LEU A 36 -0.62 7.26 1.52
N TYR A 37 -1.49 7.46 2.52
CA TYR A 37 -2.91 7.73 2.30
C TYR A 37 -3.16 9.04 1.55
N HIS A 38 -2.31 10.05 1.77
CA HIS A 38 -2.35 11.33 1.07
C HIS A 38 -1.48 11.38 -0.20
N ASN A 39 -0.85 10.26 -0.59
CA ASN A 39 0.03 10.15 -1.75
C ASN A 39 1.12 11.25 -1.77
N ILE A 40 1.71 11.51 -0.60
CA ILE A 40 2.85 12.38 -0.36
C ILE A 40 4.12 11.56 -0.61
N ARG A 41 4.67 11.71 -1.81
CA ARG A 41 5.81 10.90 -2.28
C ARG A 41 7.16 11.45 -1.84
N PHE A 42 7.26 12.76 -1.62
CA PHE A 42 8.50 13.43 -1.26
C PHE A 42 8.32 14.22 0.05
N ILE A 43 9.31 14.12 0.92
CA ILE A 43 9.32 14.76 2.23
C ILE A 43 10.66 15.45 2.46
N LYS A 44 10.68 16.44 3.34
CA LYS A 44 11.93 16.93 3.93
C LYS A 44 12.21 16.07 5.17
N PRO A 45 13.43 15.52 5.37
CA PRO A 45 13.71 14.68 6.53
C PRO A 45 13.31 15.31 7.88
N SER A 46 13.50 16.63 8.03
CA SER A 46 13.12 17.38 9.23
C SER A 46 11.61 17.37 9.53
N SER A 47 10.75 17.17 8.52
CA SER A 47 9.29 17.07 8.75
C SER A 47 8.91 15.78 9.50
N LEU A 48 9.78 14.78 9.55
CA LEU A 48 9.57 13.57 10.35
C LEU A 48 9.59 13.82 11.85
N LEU A 49 10.04 14.97 12.33
CA LEU A 49 9.93 15.38 13.74
C LEU A 49 8.73 16.30 14.00
N SER A 50 8.26 17.03 12.99
CA SER A 50 7.16 17.99 13.16
C SER A 50 5.84 17.31 13.52
N ALA A 51 5.13 17.82 14.53
CA ALA A 51 3.77 17.38 14.85
C ALA A 51 2.75 17.82 13.78
N ILE A 52 3.12 18.76 12.91
CA ILE A 52 2.25 19.32 11.88
C ILE A 52 2.33 18.42 10.63
N PRO A 53 1.19 17.97 10.08
CA PRO A 53 1.19 17.17 8.85
C PRO A 53 1.80 17.96 7.69
N PRO A 54 2.68 17.33 6.88
CA PRO A 54 3.37 18.00 5.79
C PRO A 54 2.38 18.65 4.83
N ILE A 55 2.74 19.82 4.29
CA ILE A 55 1.99 20.43 3.19
C ILE A 55 2.14 19.50 1.99
N PRO A 56 1.06 18.94 1.43
CA PRO A 56 1.19 18.12 0.23
C PRO A 56 1.83 18.99 -0.86
N PRO A 57 2.88 18.53 -1.54
CA PRO A 57 3.54 19.31 -2.56
C PRO A 57 2.56 19.66 -3.69
N MET A 58 2.77 20.82 -4.33
CA MET A 58 2.05 21.22 -5.53
C MET A 58 2.09 20.10 -6.58
N VAL A 59 0.98 19.96 -7.31
CA VAL A 59 0.61 18.86 -8.22
C VAL A 59 1.74 18.43 -9.20
N ALA A 60 2.64 19.34 -9.56
CA ALA A 60 3.74 19.11 -10.50
C ALA A 60 4.76 18.03 -10.07
N ALA A 61 4.90 17.74 -8.78
CA ALA A 61 5.87 16.74 -8.31
C ALA A 61 5.40 15.28 -8.56
N LEU A 62 4.15 15.03 -8.96
CA LEU A 62 3.57 13.68 -8.96
C LEU A 62 3.84 12.85 -10.22
N GLU A 63 4.34 13.48 -11.28
CA GLU A 63 4.46 12.84 -12.60
C GLU A 63 5.87 12.30 -12.89
N SER A 64 6.84 12.64 -12.05
CA SER A 64 8.21 12.11 -12.14
C SER A 64 8.58 11.28 -10.91
N ASP A 65 9.39 10.25 -11.10
CA ASP A 65 9.95 9.44 -10.02
C ASP A 65 11.17 10.09 -9.35
N GLN A 66 11.55 11.32 -9.74
CA GLN A 66 12.71 12.02 -9.19
C GLN A 66 12.30 13.00 -8.07
N PRO A 67 13.00 13.00 -6.93
CA PRO A 67 12.72 13.93 -5.85
C PRO A 67 13.11 15.37 -6.23
N PRO A 68 12.24 16.36 -5.96
CA PRO A 68 12.61 17.78 -6.03
C PRO A 68 13.80 18.11 -5.12
N ALA A 69 14.55 19.16 -5.46
CA ALA A 69 15.71 19.62 -4.70
C ALA A 69 15.37 19.84 -3.20
N GLY A 70 16.22 19.32 -2.31
CA GLY A 70 16.03 19.41 -0.86
C GLY A 70 14.94 18.50 -0.28
N THR A 71 14.38 17.58 -1.08
CA THR A 71 13.44 16.56 -0.60
C THR A 71 13.96 15.15 -0.88
N VAL A 72 13.42 14.18 -0.15
CA VAL A 72 13.72 12.75 -0.28
C VAL A 72 12.42 11.98 -0.47
N LYS A 73 12.48 10.81 -1.12
CA LYS A 73 11.30 9.94 -1.26
C LYS A 73 10.88 9.42 0.10
N SER A 74 9.61 9.59 0.46
CA SER A 74 9.01 8.98 1.66
C SER A 74 9.11 7.46 1.59
N ILE A 75 9.42 6.79 2.72
CA ILE A 75 9.40 5.33 2.76
C ILE A 75 7.95 4.85 2.84
N ILE A 76 7.73 3.66 2.29
CA ILE A 76 6.43 2.97 2.28
C ILE A 76 6.56 1.76 3.20
N PRO A 77 5.49 1.39 3.93
CA PRO A 77 5.48 0.16 4.72
C PRO A 77 5.97 -1.04 3.89
N CYS A 78 6.92 -1.80 4.43
CA CYS A 78 7.67 -2.81 3.67
C CYS A 78 6.77 -3.88 3.04
N THR A 79 5.72 -4.31 3.74
CA THR A 79 4.80 -5.37 3.29
C THR A 79 3.91 -4.93 2.10
N PRO A 80 3.13 -3.83 2.18
CA PRO A 80 2.45 -3.26 1.01
C PRO A 80 3.40 -3.00 -0.16
N LEU A 81 4.58 -2.45 0.11
CA LEU A 81 5.59 -2.18 -0.91
C LEU A 81 6.07 -3.46 -1.61
N ALA A 82 6.32 -4.53 -0.84
CA ALA A 82 6.75 -5.82 -1.37
C ALA A 82 5.71 -6.40 -2.33
N ILE A 83 4.42 -6.31 -1.98
CA ILE A 83 3.32 -6.77 -2.84
C ILE A 83 3.31 -5.97 -4.14
N VAL A 84 3.40 -4.64 -4.08
CA VAL A 84 3.48 -3.80 -5.31
C VAL A 84 4.69 -4.19 -6.16
N LYS A 85 5.86 -4.45 -5.57
CA LYS A 85 7.05 -4.90 -6.32
C LYS A 85 6.89 -6.28 -6.95
N CYS A 86 6.20 -7.20 -6.28
CA CYS A 86 5.82 -8.48 -6.88
C CYS A 86 4.90 -8.27 -8.09
N LEU A 87 3.88 -7.40 -7.98
CA LEU A 87 2.93 -7.11 -9.06
C LEU A 87 3.58 -6.39 -10.24
N GLU A 88 4.54 -5.49 -9.98
CA GLU A 88 5.38 -4.88 -11.01
C GLU A 88 6.20 -5.95 -11.77
N TYR A 89 6.85 -6.86 -11.04
CA TYR A 89 7.66 -7.94 -11.62
C TYR A 89 6.82 -8.88 -12.49
N VAL A 90 5.61 -9.21 -12.04
CA VAL A 90 4.65 -10.07 -12.72
C VAL A 90 3.97 -9.37 -13.92
N ARG A 91 4.25 -8.09 -14.18
CA ARG A 91 3.67 -7.32 -15.29
C ARG A 91 2.17 -7.08 -15.18
N VAL A 92 1.63 -7.08 -13.95
CA VAL A 92 0.27 -6.53 -13.71
C VAL A 92 0.24 -5.03 -13.99
N TYR A 93 1.31 -4.35 -13.62
CA TYR A 93 1.50 -2.92 -13.86
C TYR A 93 1.93 -2.66 -15.31
N ASN A 94 1.18 -1.80 -16.00
CA ASN A 94 1.50 -1.40 -17.36
C ASN A 94 2.55 -0.26 -17.34
N SER A 95 3.76 -0.55 -17.81
CA SER A 95 4.86 0.42 -17.87
C SER A 95 4.71 1.50 -18.94
N ILE A 96 3.77 1.34 -19.88
CA ILE A 96 3.45 2.33 -20.91
C ILE A 96 2.70 3.52 -20.28
N LEU A 97 1.92 3.28 -19.23
CA LEU A 97 1.15 4.32 -18.56
C LEU A 97 2.04 5.21 -17.66
N PRO A 98 1.65 6.48 -17.47
CA PRO A 98 2.35 7.40 -16.58
C PRO A 98 2.50 6.87 -15.15
N TYR A 99 3.53 7.35 -14.46
CA TYR A 99 3.78 6.96 -13.07
C TYR A 99 2.64 7.39 -12.15
N GLY A 100 2.03 6.43 -11.45
CA GLY A 100 0.82 6.63 -10.63
C GLY A 100 -0.50 6.30 -11.33
N ASP A 101 -0.48 5.85 -12.60
CA ASP A 101 -1.64 5.30 -13.32
C ASP A 101 -1.34 3.91 -13.92
N ARG A 102 -0.24 3.29 -13.49
CA ARG A 102 0.24 2.02 -14.04
C ARG A 102 -0.65 0.82 -13.75
N ALA A 103 -1.48 0.89 -12.71
CA ALA A 103 -2.45 -0.15 -12.38
C ALA A 103 -3.86 0.16 -12.92
N TYR A 104 -3.99 1.16 -13.78
CA TYR A 104 -5.27 1.56 -14.35
C TYR A 104 -5.95 0.41 -15.10
N GLY A 105 -7.27 0.29 -14.90
CA GLY A 105 -8.09 -0.75 -15.50
C GLY A 105 -7.94 -2.13 -14.88
N LYS A 106 -7.10 -2.30 -13.84
CA LYS A 106 -7.01 -3.55 -13.08
C LYS A 106 -7.99 -3.56 -11.91
N ILE A 107 -8.65 -4.71 -11.71
CA ILE A 107 -9.50 -4.95 -10.55
C ILE A 107 -8.74 -5.85 -9.58
N ILE A 108 -8.58 -5.39 -8.33
CA ILE A 108 -7.80 -6.10 -7.32
C ILE A 108 -8.65 -6.34 -6.08
N THR A 109 -8.72 -7.57 -5.59
CA THR A 109 -9.34 -7.87 -4.28
C THR A 109 -8.26 -8.06 -3.23
N VAL A 110 -8.35 -7.33 -2.12
CA VAL A 110 -7.50 -7.46 -0.94
C VAL A 110 -8.33 -8.02 0.20
N ILE A 111 -8.05 -9.26 0.58
CA ILE A 111 -8.68 -9.96 1.71
C ILE A 111 -7.85 -9.72 2.96
N ASN A 112 -8.25 -8.68 3.70
CA ASN A 112 -7.78 -8.20 5.01
C ASN A 112 -7.89 -6.66 4.99
N ARG A 113 -8.38 -6.06 6.06
CA ARG A 113 -8.50 -4.60 6.24
C ARG A 113 -7.73 -4.07 7.47
N SER A 114 -6.69 -4.79 7.88
CA SER A 114 -5.78 -4.35 8.95
C SER A 114 -5.06 -3.05 8.61
N GLU A 115 -4.73 -2.26 9.64
CA GLU A 115 -3.93 -1.03 9.50
C GLU A 115 -2.48 -1.31 9.10
N VAL A 116 -1.98 -2.52 9.35
CA VAL A 116 -0.58 -2.89 9.08
C VAL A 116 -0.35 -3.20 7.59
N VAL A 117 -1.32 -3.85 6.94
CA VAL A 117 -1.15 -4.33 5.56
C VAL A 117 -2.35 -4.01 4.68
N GLY A 118 -3.56 -4.38 5.10
CA GLY A 118 -4.76 -4.39 4.26
C GLY A 118 -5.13 -3.00 3.73
N ARG A 119 -5.41 -2.06 4.64
CA ARG A 119 -5.81 -0.69 4.27
C ARG A 119 -4.69 0.09 3.55
N PRO A 120 -3.42 0.05 4.01
CA PRO A 120 -2.33 0.69 3.29
C PRO A 120 -2.16 0.14 1.86
N LEU A 121 -2.28 -1.18 1.68
CA LEU A 121 -2.19 -1.80 0.37
C LEU A 121 -3.33 -1.36 -0.55
N ALA A 122 -4.58 -1.37 -0.06
CA ALA A 122 -5.73 -0.95 -0.85
C ALA A 122 -5.64 0.52 -1.29
N ALA A 123 -5.19 1.40 -0.38
CA ALA A 123 -4.93 2.80 -0.69
C ALA A 123 -3.80 2.99 -1.71
N LEU A 124 -2.71 2.22 -1.60
CA LEU A 124 -1.57 2.32 -2.51
C LEU A 124 -1.95 1.89 -3.94
N LEU A 125 -2.62 0.75 -4.07
CA LEU A 125 -3.08 0.21 -5.35
C LEU A 125 -4.12 1.12 -6.02
N SER A 126 -5.06 1.67 -5.26
CA SER A 126 -6.05 2.62 -5.79
C SER A 126 -5.43 3.95 -6.21
N ASN A 127 -4.43 4.44 -5.47
CA ASN A 127 -3.66 5.62 -5.87
C ASN A 127 -2.89 5.41 -7.20
N ASP A 128 -2.53 4.17 -7.53
CA ASP A 128 -1.90 3.76 -8.80
C ASP A 128 -2.91 3.53 -9.95
N GLY A 129 -4.21 3.74 -9.70
CA GLY A 129 -5.28 3.69 -10.69
C GLY A 129 -6.12 2.41 -10.70
N ALA A 130 -5.81 1.43 -9.84
CA ALA A 130 -6.60 0.20 -9.75
C ALA A 130 -7.96 0.45 -9.06
N ARG A 131 -8.94 -0.39 -9.39
CA ARG A 131 -10.18 -0.52 -8.62
C ARG A 131 -9.98 -1.63 -7.59
N VAL A 132 -10.04 -1.30 -6.31
CA VAL A 132 -9.67 -2.25 -5.25
C VAL A 132 -10.85 -2.58 -4.35
N PHE A 133 -11.18 -3.87 -4.22
CA PHE A 133 -12.12 -4.36 -3.24
C PHE A 133 -11.37 -4.74 -1.97
N SER A 134 -11.53 -3.94 -0.91
CA SER A 134 -11.05 -4.26 0.43
C SER A 134 -12.12 -5.06 1.17
N VAL A 135 -11.81 -6.34 1.41
CA VAL A 135 -12.68 -7.29 2.09
C VAL A 135 -12.22 -7.41 3.54
N ASP A 136 -13.19 -7.28 4.44
CA ASP A 136 -13.06 -7.57 5.87
C ASP A 136 -14.10 -8.61 6.29
N ILE A 137 -14.08 -9.01 7.57
CA ILE A 137 -14.97 -10.04 8.12
C ILE A 137 -16.45 -9.68 7.87
N ASP A 138 -16.82 -8.43 8.15
CA ASP A 138 -18.23 -8.00 8.16
C ASP A 138 -18.65 -7.16 6.95
N SER A 139 -17.70 -6.65 6.15
CA SER A 139 -18.04 -5.71 5.07
C SER A 139 -16.97 -5.63 3.98
N ILE A 140 -17.43 -5.22 2.80
CA ILE A 140 -16.60 -4.97 1.63
C ILE A 140 -16.66 -3.48 1.28
N GLN A 141 -15.49 -2.91 1.01
CA GLN A 141 -15.33 -1.53 0.61
C GLN A 141 -14.62 -1.46 -0.74
N GLU A 142 -15.07 -0.57 -1.60
CA GLU A 142 -14.44 -0.28 -2.88
C GLU A 142 -13.58 0.99 -2.76
N TYR A 143 -12.31 0.86 -3.12
CA TYR A 143 -11.31 1.90 -3.16
C TYR A 143 -11.06 2.26 -4.62
N THR A 144 -11.25 3.53 -4.96
CA THR A 144 -11.01 4.08 -6.30
C THR A 144 -10.14 5.32 -6.22
N LYS A 145 -9.40 5.60 -7.29
CA LYS A 145 -8.64 6.85 -7.40
C LYS A 145 -9.60 8.04 -7.43
N ARG A 146 -9.37 9.07 -6.62
CA ARG A 146 -10.19 10.29 -6.64
C ARG A 146 -10.03 10.98 -8.01
N PRO A 147 -11.13 11.34 -8.71
CA PRO A 147 -11.03 12.07 -9.96
C PRO A 147 -10.29 13.40 -9.77
N ARG A 148 -9.44 13.78 -10.73
CA ARG A 148 -8.85 15.13 -10.80
C ARG A 148 -9.97 16.10 -11.20
N VAL A 149 -10.71 16.63 -10.23
CA VAL A 149 -11.74 17.65 -10.51
C VAL A 149 -11.05 19.00 -10.72
N THR A 150 -11.03 19.46 -11.98
CA THR A 150 -10.58 20.80 -12.39
C THR A 150 -11.55 21.92 -12.01
N SER A 151 -12.78 21.58 -11.59
CA SER A 151 -13.86 22.53 -11.33
C SER A 151 -14.75 22.11 -10.14
N SER A 152 -14.45 22.56 -8.92
CA SER A 152 -15.48 22.70 -7.87
C SER A 152 -14.94 23.41 -6.62
N THR A 153 -15.55 24.56 -6.32
CA THR A 153 -16.18 25.03 -5.05
C THR A 153 -15.65 24.65 -3.65
N GLU A 154 -14.72 23.71 -3.49
CA GLU A 154 -14.07 23.42 -2.20
C GLU A 154 -12.71 24.12 -2.15
N SER A 155 -12.51 24.96 -1.14
CA SER A 155 -11.24 25.63 -0.87
C SER A 155 -10.09 24.59 -0.80
N GLU A 156 -8.95 24.89 -1.42
CA GLU A 156 -7.76 24.01 -1.44
C GLU A 156 -7.31 23.54 -0.03
N ALA A 157 -7.65 24.32 1.00
CA ALA A 157 -7.39 24.01 2.41
C ALA A 157 -8.10 22.73 2.92
N THR A 158 -9.33 22.46 2.50
CA THR A 158 -10.09 21.26 2.93
C THR A 158 -9.62 20.00 2.18
N ARG A 159 -9.22 20.13 0.91
CA ARG A 159 -8.66 19.03 0.09
C ARG A 159 -7.37 18.46 0.66
N ARG A 160 -6.62 19.26 1.44
CA ARG A 160 -5.34 18.85 2.06
C ARG A 160 -5.48 17.67 3.03
N TYR A 161 -6.64 17.53 3.69
CA TYR A 161 -6.86 16.53 4.72
C TYR A 161 -7.57 15.27 4.21
N HIS A 162 -7.98 15.23 2.93
CA HIS A 162 -8.62 14.06 2.37
C HIS A 162 -7.61 13.10 1.73
N PRO A 163 -7.79 11.78 1.91
CA PRO A 163 -7.03 10.79 1.16
C PRO A 163 -7.24 10.96 -0.35
N ARG A 164 -6.21 10.60 -1.14
CA ARG A 164 -6.27 10.66 -2.61
C ARG A 164 -7.11 9.56 -3.25
N HIS A 165 -7.60 8.62 -2.44
CA HIS A 165 -8.57 7.61 -2.85
C HIS A 165 -9.95 7.93 -2.26
N VAL A 166 -10.97 7.38 -2.87
CA VAL A 166 -12.36 7.41 -2.38
C VAL A 166 -12.72 6.01 -1.94
N VAL A 167 -13.26 5.89 -0.73
CA VAL A 167 -13.76 4.64 -0.18
C VAL A 167 -15.27 4.67 -0.23
N ARG A 168 -15.88 3.64 -0.81
CA ARG A 168 -17.33 3.46 -0.85
C ARG A 168 -17.69 2.09 -0.29
N PRO A 169 -18.78 1.94 0.47
CA PRO A 169 -19.29 0.61 0.78
C PRO A 169 -19.71 -0.09 -0.52
N SER A 170 -19.44 -1.38 -0.61
CA SER A 170 -19.88 -2.24 -1.72
C SER A 170 -20.94 -3.21 -1.22
N ASN A 171 -21.96 -3.43 -2.04
CA ASN A 171 -23.00 -4.43 -1.79
C ASN A 171 -22.68 -5.79 -2.43
N LEU A 172 -21.53 -5.90 -3.10
CA LEU A 172 -21.09 -7.15 -3.71
C LEU A 172 -20.68 -8.16 -2.65
N THR A 173 -20.93 -9.42 -2.93
CA THR A 173 -20.42 -10.55 -2.15
C THR A 173 -18.93 -10.78 -2.42
N LEU A 174 -18.26 -11.52 -1.52
CA LEU A 174 -16.87 -11.92 -1.73
C LEU A 174 -16.70 -12.70 -3.04
N GLN A 175 -17.63 -13.60 -3.34
CA GLN A 175 -17.60 -14.40 -4.56
C GLN A 175 -17.66 -13.53 -5.82
N GLU A 176 -18.56 -12.55 -5.85
CA GLU A 176 -18.68 -11.62 -6.99
C GLU A 176 -17.43 -10.74 -7.16
N CYS A 177 -16.81 -10.33 -6.04
CA CYS A 177 -15.55 -9.57 -6.08
C CYS A 177 -14.42 -10.42 -6.66
N LEU A 178 -14.28 -11.67 -6.22
CA LEU A 178 -13.24 -12.59 -6.69
C LEU A 178 -13.41 -12.98 -8.16
N ALA A 179 -14.65 -13.15 -8.62
CA ALA A 179 -14.96 -13.50 -10.00
C ALA A 179 -14.60 -12.38 -11.00
N GLN A 180 -14.60 -11.12 -10.54
CA GLN A 180 -14.25 -9.96 -11.37
C GLN A 180 -12.77 -9.55 -11.26
N SER A 181 -12.05 -10.05 -10.25
CA SER A 181 -10.71 -9.57 -9.93
C SER A 181 -9.63 -10.19 -10.80
N ASP A 182 -8.78 -9.33 -11.37
CA ASP A 182 -7.57 -9.76 -12.09
C ASP A 182 -6.46 -10.17 -11.12
N VAL A 183 -6.46 -9.59 -9.91
CA VAL A 183 -5.50 -9.91 -8.84
C VAL A 183 -6.22 -10.14 -7.54
N VAL A 184 -5.85 -11.18 -6.81
CA VAL A 184 -6.36 -11.49 -5.47
C VAL A 184 -5.21 -11.58 -4.49
N VAL A 185 -5.22 -10.71 -3.48
CA VAL A 185 -4.24 -10.68 -2.39
C VAL A 185 -4.93 -11.14 -1.11
N SER A 186 -4.39 -12.17 -0.45
CA SER A 186 -4.91 -12.65 0.82
C SER A 186 -3.88 -12.51 1.94
N ALA A 187 -4.29 -11.90 3.05
CA ALA A 187 -3.44 -11.65 4.22
C ALA A 187 -4.15 -12.04 5.53
N VAL A 188 -4.96 -13.09 5.52
CA VAL A 188 -5.75 -13.51 6.69
C VAL A 188 -4.88 -14.34 7.63
N PRO A 189 -4.70 -13.95 8.91
CA PRO A 189 -3.87 -14.66 9.88
C PRO A 189 -4.60 -15.88 10.48
N SER A 190 -5.18 -16.72 9.62
CA SER A 190 -5.91 -17.92 10.03
C SER A 190 -5.53 -19.11 9.15
N ALA A 191 -5.13 -20.20 9.80
CA ALA A 191 -4.83 -21.47 9.13
C ALA A 191 -6.09 -22.15 8.56
N THR A 192 -7.27 -21.88 9.13
CA THR A 192 -8.55 -22.45 8.68
C THR A 192 -9.14 -21.72 7.49
N TYR A 193 -8.76 -20.45 7.28
CA TYR A 193 -9.27 -19.67 6.17
C TYR A 193 -8.67 -20.15 4.84
N LYS A 194 -9.54 -20.40 3.85
CA LYS A 194 -9.18 -20.80 2.49
C LYS A 194 -10.07 -20.06 1.49
N VAL A 195 -9.43 -19.39 0.54
CA VAL A 195 -10.07 -18.82 -0.63
C VAL A 195 -10.36 -19.95 -1.60
N LYS A 196 -11.64 -20.11 -1.93
CA LYS A 196 -12.08 -21.15 -2.85
C LYS A 196 -11.61 -20.89 -4.27
N THR A 197 -11.02 -21.88 -4.92
CA THR A 197 -10.53 -21.76 -6.30
C THR A 197 -11.68 -21.55 -7.28
N GLU A 198 -12.87 -22.11 -7.02
CA GLU A 198 -14.07 -21.90 -7.84
C GLU A 198 -14.48 -20.43 -8.00
N TRP A 199 -14.23 -19.58 -6.99
CA TRP A 199 -14.65 -18.17 -7.01
C TRP A 199 -13.68 -17.26 -7.76
N LEU A 200 -12.46 -17.72 -8.03
CA LEU A 200 -11.46 -16.93 -8.71
C LEU A 200 -11.79 -16.77 -10.20
N LYS A 201 -11.38 -15.66 -10.79
CA LYS A 201 -11.39 -15.48 -12.25
C LYS A 201 -10.29 -16.34 -12.89
N ASP A 202 -10.58 -16.94 -14.04
CA ASP A 202 -9.57 -17.67 -14.82
C ASP A 202 -8.42 -16.75 -15.24
N GLY A 203 -7.19 -17.21 -15.03
CA GLY A 203 -5.99 -16.45 -15.34
C GLY A 203 -5.68 -15.31 -14.37
N CYS A 204 -6.38 -15.20 -13.23
CA CYS A 204 -6.05 -14.20 -12.20
C CYS A 204 -4.66 -14.43 -11.59
N VAL A 205 -4.11 -13.38 -10.98
CA VAL A 205 -2.86 -13.44 -10.21
C VAL A 205 -3.20 -13.56 -8.73
N CYS A 206 -2.71 -14.61 -8.06
CA CYS A 206 -2.96 -14.83 -6.64
C CYS A 206 -1.69 -14.56 -5.81
N VAL A 207 -1.83 -13.76 -4.75
CA VAL A 207 -0.72 -13.41 -3.84
C VAL A 207 -1.09 -13.76 -2.40
N ASN A 208 -0.34 -14.68 -1.80
CA ASN A 208 -0.48 -15.04 -0.39
C ASN A 208 0.53 -14.27 0.46
N VAL A 209 0.01 -13.42 1.33
CA VAL A 209 0.78 -12.53 2.20
C VAL A 209 0.90 -13.10 3.61
N SER A 210 -0.12 -13.83 4.06
CA SER A 210 -0.14 -14.47 5.37
C SER A 210 0.97 -15.52 5.49
N SER A 211 1.43 -15.74 6.73
CA SER A 211 2.27 -16.88 7.09
C SER A 211 1.56 -18.21 6.81
N GLU A 212 0.23 -18.19 6.90
CA GLU A 212 -0.64 -19.31 6.60
C GLU A 212 -0.96 -19.41 5.11
N LYS A 213 -1.29 -20.62 4.64
CA LYS A 213 -1.71 -20.84 3.25
C LYS A 213 -3.17 -20.44 3.10
N ASN A 214 -3.47 -19.24 2.63
CA ASN A 214 -4.87 -18.80 2.48
C ASN A 214 -5.56 -19.28 1.20
N PHE A 215 -4.88 -19.96 0.28
CA PHE A 215 -5.47 -20.49 -0.96
C PHE A 215 -5.56 -22.02 -0.93
N GLU A 216 -6.51 -22.58 -1.67
CA GLU A 216 -6.60 -24.02 -1.91
C GLU A 216 -5.43 -24.52 -2.78
N LYS A 217 -5.19 -25.84 -2.76
CA LYS A 217 -3.99 -26.44 -3.38
C LYS A 217 -4.04 -26.39 -4.91
N ASP A 218 -5.23 -26.40 -5.47
CA ASP A 218 -5.58 -26.35 -6.89
C ASP A 218 -5.55 -24.93 -7.48
N VAL A 219 -5.27 -23.89 -6.68
CA VAL A 219 -5.18 -22.50 -7.16
C VAL A 219 -4.25 -22.33 -8.37
N ARG A 220 -3.22 -23.17 -8.49
CA ARG A 220 -2.25 -23.16 -9.59
C ARG A 220 -2.83 -23.60 -10.93
N GLU A 221 -3.94 -24.32 -10.93
CA GLU A 221 -4.60 -24.78 -12.15
C GLU A 221 -5.45 -23.65 -12.77
N LYS A 222 -5.88 -22.68 -11.96
CA LYS A 222 -6.76 -21.59 -12.37
C LYS A 222 -6.06 -20.23 -12.48
N ALA A 223 -5.16 -19.94 -11.55
CA ALA A 223 -4.39 -18.70 -11.54
C ALA A 223 -3.30 -18.76 -12.62
N SER A 224 -3.11 -17.67 -13.36
CA SER A 224 -1.99 -17.57 -14.31
C SER A 224 -0.65 -17.58 -13.58
N LEU A 225 -0.60 -16.91 -12.41
CA LEU A 225 0.56 -16.84 -11.55
C LEU A 225 0.13 -16.86 -10.08
N TYR A 226 0.85 -17.66 -9.30
CA TYR A 226 0.62 -17.79 -7.87
C TYR A 226 1.91 -17.51 -7.07
N ILE A 227 1.84 -16.54 -6.17
CA ILE A 227 2.92 -16.17 -5.24
C ILE A 227 2.58 -16.75 -3.87
N PRO A 228 3.23 -17.85 -3.44
CA PRO A 228 2.86 -18.56 -2.20
C PRO A 228 3.30 -17.83 -0.93
N THR A 229 4.39 -17.06 -0.97
CA THR A 229 4.89 -16.29 0.17
C THR A 229 5.57 -15.02 -0.31
N ILE A 230 5.42 -13.93 0.43
CA ILE A 230 6.09 -12.65 0.14
C ILE A 230 7.28 -12.34 1.05
N GLY A 231 7.49 -13.14 2.12
CA GLY A 231 8.38 -12.78 3.23
C GLY A 231 9.81 -12.41 2.80
N LYS A 232 10.36 -13.11 1.79
CA LYS A 232 11.69 -12.80 1.24
C LYS A 232 11.73 -11.42 0.58
N VAL A 233 10.67 -11.03 -0.11
CA VAL A 233 10.54 -9.71 -0.75
C VAL A 233 10.33 -8.63 0.30
N THR A 234 9.60 -8.93 1.38
CA THR A 234 9.45 -8.02 2.53
C THR A 234 10.81 -7.70 3.15
N ILE A 235 11.67 -8.71 3.37
CA ILE A 235 13.04 -8.52 3.87
C ILE A 235 13.85 -7.63 2.92
N LEU A 236 13.74 -7.85 1.60
CA LEU A 236 14.40 -7.00 0.61
C LEU A 236 13.91 -5.54 0.68
N MET A 237 12.60 -5.32 0.82
CA MET A 237 12.03 -3.97 0.95
C MET A 237 12.46 -3.29 2.25
N LEU A 238 12.64 -4.05 3.32
CA LEU A 238 13.19 -3.57 4.57
C LEU A 238 14.63 -3.07 4.39
N LEU A 239 15.50 -3.85 3.74
CA LEU A 239 16.88 -3.45 3.44
C LEU A 239 16.91 -2.19 2.55
N ARG A 240 16.01 -2.10 1.57
CA ARG A 240 15.84 -0.90 0.74
C ARG A 240 15.44 0.31 1.58
N ASN A 241 14.50 0.16 2.52
CA ASN A 241 14.06 1.24 3.40
C ASN A 241 15.17 1.68 4.35
N LEU A 242 16.00 0.75 4.85
CA LEU A 242 17.19 1.08 5.64
C LEU A 242 18.14 2.02 4.88
N LEU A 243 18.45 1.71 3.62
CA LEU A 243 19.28 2.57 2.77
C LEU A 243 18.63 3.95 2.54
N ARG A 244 17.30 4.01 2.40
CA ARG A 244 16.57 5.28 2.29
C ARG A 244 16.68 6.12 3.56
N LEU A 245 16.56 5.51 4.73
CA LEU A 245 16.71 6.21 6.02
C LEU A 245 18.15 6.72 6.22
N GLN A 246 19.15 5.98 5.75
CA GLN A 246 20.53 6.47 5.72
C GLN A 246 20.68 7.72 4.84
N GLN A 247 20.04 7.74 3.66
CA GLN A 247 20.01 8.93 2.80
C GLN A 247 19.32 10.12 3.46
N TYR A 248 18.28 9.89 4.29
CA TYR A 248 17.62 10.98 5.03
C TYR A 248 18.58 11.65 6.00
N LYS A 249 19.41 10.86 6.69
CA LYS A 249 20.41 11.36 7.62
C LYS A 249 21.44 12.22 6.88
N GLN A 250 21.98 11.71 5.77
CA GLN A 250 22.93 12.44 4.93
C GLN A 250 22.34 13.75 4.39
N ALA A 251 21.08 13.72 3.93
CA ALA A 251 20.39 14.91 3.44
C ALA A 251 20.05 15.93 4.55
N SER A 252 20.02 15.50 5.82
CA SER A 252 19.81 16.40 6.96
C SER A 252 21.12 17.04 7.46
N GLU A 253 22.24 16.33 7.27
CA GLU A 253 23.58 16.77 7.67
C GLU A 253 24.29 17.57 6.56
N ALA A 254 23.77 17.56 5.33
CA ALA A 254 24.32 18.35 4.23
C ALA A 254 24.18 19.87 4.52
N PRO A 255 25.26 20.66 4.34
CA PRO A 255 25.19 22.11 4.53
C PRO A 255 24.19 22.73 3.53
N PRO A 256 23.48 23.81 3.93
CA PRO A 256 22.61 24.52 2.99
C PRO A 256 23.47 25.05 1.83
N GLN A 257 23.13 24.62 0.61
CA GLN A 257 23.67 25.19 -0.63
C GLN A 257 23.09 26.57 -0.90
#